data_AF-A0AA39JG81-F1
#
_entry.id   AF-A0AA39JG81-F1
#
_cell.length_a   1.000
_cell.length_b   1.000
_cell.length_c   1.000
_cell.angle_alpha   90.00
_cell.angle_beta   90.00
_cell.angle_gamma   90.00
#
_symmetry.space_group_name_H-M   'P 1'
#
loop_
_entity.id
_entity.type
_entity.pdbx_description
1 polymer ?
#
loop_
_entity_poly.entity_id
_entity_poly.type
_entity_poly.pdbx_seq_one_letter_code
_entity_poly.pdbx_strand_id
1 'polypeptide(L)'
;MKPGLKTHAIFDCIRSIFQHSREHPDDPQRSRKDRARKLMTQMVNVLGAKTELGSPMICTYLLRLPDHYTNRVFATFYWKSFVAEARNYWKADGESLDDVKITLKKGQNNVVGISPVEDYIHRPTQLEDLSLYDWISLCEHVSNKSSPTTSKKDTGDEPIKLDDLDNDLEDRGDLYNFSRDHPLHESHHVRMSPDKDKKVPNFVGGMLPRKDRGDREYYCASM
;
A
#
# COMPACT_ATOMS: atom_id res chain seq x y z
N MET A 1 9.01 -12.45 6.78
CA MET A 1 9.46 -11.36 7.68
C MET A 1 9.10 -11.75 9.09
N LYS A 2 10.08 -11.84 10.01
CA LYS A 2 9.79 -12.00 11.43
C LYS A 2 9.06 -10.74 11.92
N PRO A 3 8.02 -10.85 12.76
CA PRO A 3 7.35 -9.67 13.29
C PRO A 3 8.36 -8.84 14.10
N GLY A 4 8.53 -7.57 13.74
CA GLY A 4 9.34 -6.62 14.52
C GLY A 4 8.80 -6.49 15.94
N LEU A 5 9.66 -6.03 16.87
CA LEU A 5 9.24 -5.80 18.25
C LEU A 5 8.01 -4.90 18.29
N LYS A 6 7.00 -5.29 19.08
CA LYS A 6 5.82 -4.47 19.28
C LYS A 6 6.25 -3.12 19.85
N THR A 7 5.72 -2.03 19.30
CA THR A 7 6.09 -0.64 19.63
C THR A 7 6.17 -0.35 21.13
N HIS A 8 5.28 -0.93 21.94
CA HIS A 8 5.30 -0.77 23.40
C HIS A 8 6.59 -1.29 24.05
N ALA A 9 7.15 -2.41 23.57
CA ALA A 9 8.36 -3.01 24.11
C ALA A 9 9.62 -2.15 23.85
N ILE A 10 9.62 -1.40 22.74
CA ILE A 10 10.67 -0.42 22.44
C ILE A 10 10.61 0.74 23.45
N PHE A 11 9.41 1.27 23.69
CA PHE A 11 9.22 2.37 24.64
C PHE A 11 9.54 1.97 26.09
N ASP A 12 9.17 0.77 26.51
CA ASP A 12 9.50 0.26 27.86
C ASP A 12 11.02 0.10 28.04
N CYS A 13 11.73 -0.34 27.01
CA CYS A 13 13.18 -0.45 27.03
C CYS A 13 13.87 0.91 27.16
N ILE A 14 13.44 1.89 26.35
CA ILE A 14 13.97 3.26 26.39
C ILE A 14 13.68 3.89 27.76
N ARG A 15 12.47 3.71 28.29
CA ARG A 15 12.06 4.22 29.60
C ARG A 15 12.92 3.67 30.74
N SER A 16 13.18 2.36 30.74
CA SER A 16 14.01 1.71 31.75
C SER A 16 15.44 2.26 31.79
N ILE A 17 16.05 2.53 30.62
CA ILE A 17 17.42 3.06 30.53
C ILE A 17 17.47 4.52 30.97
N PHE A 18 16.50 5.34 30.58
CA PHE A 18 16.38 6.71 31.08
C PHE A 18 16.20 6.76 32.59
N GLN A 19 15.39 5.86 33.14
CA GLN A 19 15.13 5.82 34.58
C GLN A 19 16.39 5.40 35.35
N HIS A 20 17.09 4.37 34.90
CA HIS A 20 18.37 3.94 35.48
C HIS A 20 19.44 5.03 35.41
N SER A 21 19.55 5.75 34.28
CA SER A 21 20.50 6.87 34.14
C SER A 21 20.15 8.08 35.00
N ARG A 22 18.89 8.25 35.38
CA ARG A 22 18.46 9.31 36.32
C ARG A 22 18.77 8.93 37.76
N GLU A 23 18.63 7.65 38.12
CA GLU A 23 18.92 7.13 39.46
C GLU A 23 20.43 7.04 39.73
N HIS A 24 21.25 6.86 38.69
CA HIS A 24 22.70 6.78 38.78
C HIS A 24 23.36 7.86 37.92
N PRO A 25 23.40 9.12 38.40
CA PRO A 25 23.95 10.23 37.63
C PRO A 25 25.44 10.05 37.33
N ASP A 26 25.81 10.31 36.07
CA ASP A 26 27.19 10.25 35.60
C ASP A 26 28.07 11.36 36.22
N ASP A 27 29.37 11.09 36.27
CA ASP A 27 30.42 11.99 36.77
C ASP A 27 30.21 13.46 36.30
N PRO A 28 30.12 14.45 37.22
CA PRO A 28 29.89 15.85 36.91
C PRO A 28 30.91 16.46 35.94
N GLN A 29 32.12 15.89 35.84
CA GLN A 29 33.19 16.37 34.95
C GLN A 29 32.97 16.03 33.46
N ARG A 30 32.07 15.09 33.13
CA ARG A 30 31.83 14.71 31.73
C ARG A 30 30.97 15.73 30.98
N SER A 31 31.36 16.01 29.73
CA SER A 31 30.58 16.85 28.82
C SER A 31 29.18 16.25 28.58
N ARG A 32 28.18 17.12 28.43
CA ARG A 32 26.81 16.74 28.07
C ARG A 32 26.77 15.88 26.81
N LYS A 33 27.68 16.13 25.85
CA LYS A 33 27.80 15.34 24.60
C LYS A 33 28.22 13.89 24.88
N ASP A 34 29.14 13.67 25.80
CA ASP A 34 29.65 12.34 26.12
C ASP A 34 28.63 11.53 26.94
N ARG A 35 27.87 12.20 27.82
CA ARG A 35 26.73 11.60 28.52
C ARG A 35 25.63 11.17 27.54
N ALA A 36 25.27 12.05 26.59
CA ALA A 36 24.30 11.72 25.56
C ALA A 36 24.75 10.54 24.69
N ARG A 37 26.04 10.50 24.28
CA ARG A 37 26.60 9.39 23.50
C ARG A 37 26.53 8.07 24.27
N LYS A 38 26.92 8.06 25.55
CA LYS A 38 26.84 6.87 26.41
C LYS A 38 25.41 6.36 26.53
N LEU A 39 24.45 7.26 26.79
CA LEU A 39 23.04 6.93 26.95
C LEU A 39 22.44 6.34 25.65
N MET A 40 22.75 6.94 24.49
CA MET A 40 22.36 6.39 23.19
C MET A 40 23.00 5.02 22.92
N THR A 41 24.28 4.83 23.24
CA THR A 41 24.96 3.54 23.08
C THR A 41 24.34 2.45 23.96
N GLN A 42 23.97 2.78 25.21
CA GLN A 42 23.26 1.85 26.09
C GLN A 42 21.88 1.48 25.53
N MET A 43 21.13 2.45 24.98
CA MET A 43 19.86 2.17 24.32
C MET A 43 20.02 1.23 23.13
N VAL A 44 20.99 1.51 22.25
CA VAL A 44 21.28 0.65 21.08
C VAL A 44 21.72 -0.74 21.50
N ASN A 45 22.53 -0.88 22.55
CA ASN A 45 23.00 -2.19 23.01
C ASN A 45 21.88 -3.03 23.63
N VAL A 46 21.01 -2.43 24.44
CA VAL A 46 19.89 -3.15 25.05
C VAL A 46 18.81 -3.43 24.01
N LEU A 47 18.52 -2.48 23.12
CA LEU A 47 17.62 -2.72 21.99
C LEU A 47 18.20 -3.81 21.09
N GLY A 48 19.48 -3.78 20.73
CA GLY A 48 20.12 -4.85 19.94
C GLY A 48 20.16 -6.22 20.64
N ALA A 49 20.14 -6.26 21.98
CA ALA A 49 20.03 -7.49 22.75
C ALA A 49 18.58 -8.00 22.88
N LYS A 50 17.61 -7.08 22.96
CA LYS A 50 16.16 -7.40 23.11
C LYS A 50 15.43 -7.55 21.79
N THR A 51 15.93 -6.89 20.75
CA THR A 51 15.46 -6.97 19.39
C THR A 51 16.39 -7.93 18.68
N GLU A 52 15.85 -8.94 18.00
CA GLU A 52 16.63 -9.73 17.03
C GLU A 52 17.01 -8.87 15.79
N LEU A 53 17.17 -7.55 15.93
CA LEU A 53 17.52 -6.64 14.84
C LEU A 53 19.04 -6.46 14.87
N GLY A 54 19.71 -6.87 13.81
CA GLY A 54 21.15 -6.71 13.68
C GLY A 54 21.56 -5.24 13.77
N SER A 55 22.71 -4.95 14.39
CA SER A 55 23.29 -3.60 14.47
C SER A 55 23.27 -2.81 13.14
N PRO A 56 23.46 -3.45 11.95
CA PRO A 56 23.32 -2.74 10.67
C PRO A 56 21.94 -2.11 10.45
N MET A 57 20.85 -2.78 10.86
CA MET A 57 19.48 -2.27 10.72
C MET A 57 19.20 -1.11 11.69
N ILE A 58 19.76 -1.15 12.90
CA ILE A 58 19.66 -0.02 13.83
C ILE A 58 20.39 1.20 13.25
N CYS A 59 21.57 0.98 12.64
CA CYS A 59 22.31 2.04 11.96
C CYS A 59 21.54 2.64 10.78
N THR A 60 20.81 1.85 9.97
CA THR A 60 20.00 2.39 8.86
C THR A 60 18.92 3.34 9.37
N TYR A 61 18.21 2.98 10.46
CA TYR A 61 17.23 3.86 11.08
C TYR A 61 17.84 5.15 11.64
N LEU A 62 18.98 5.05 12.33
CA LEU A 62 19.68 6.22 12.90
C LEU A 62 20.18 7.18 11.81
N LEU A 63 20.55 6.65 10.65
CA LEU A 63 20.96 7.42 9.47
C LEU A 63 19.77 7.91 8.62
N ARG A 64 18.53 7.67 9.06
CA ARG A 64 17.29 7.98 8.33
C ARG A 64 17.25 7.40 6.91
N LEU A 65 17.88 6.23 6.72
CA LEU A 65 17.76 5.50 5.48
C LEU A 65 16.36 4.86 5.38
N PRO A 66 15.75 4.85 4.18
CA PRO A 66 14.44 4.25 3.99
C PRO A 66 14.50 2.72 4.17
N ASP A 67 13.43 2.16 4.71
CA ASP A 67 13.27 0.70 4.88
C ASP A 67 12.89 -0.03 3.59
N HIS A 68 12.61 0.72 2.52
CA HIS A 68 12.12 0.18 1.27
C HIS A 68 13.06 0.56 0.13
N TYR A 69 13.81 -0.43 -0.38
CA TYR A 69 14.64 -0.29 -1.57
C TYR A 69 13.99 -1.06 -2.72
N THR A 70 13.07 -0.42 -3.42
CA THR A 70 12.55 -0.94 -4.68
C THR A 70 12.58 0.18 -5.71
N ASN A 71 12.99 -0.15 -6.93
CA ASN A 71 12.96 0.78 -8.05
C ASN A 71 11.58 0.81 -8.74
N ARG A 72 10.61 0.03 -8.24
CA ARG A 72 9.30 -0.19 -8.84
C ARG A 72 8.23 -0.31 -7.78
N VAL A 73 7.08 0.28 -8.05
CA VAL A 73 5.86 0.09 -7.28
C VAL A 73 5.15 -1.16 -7.79
N PHE A 74 4.67 -2.00 -6.88
CA PHE A 74 3.94 -3.22 -7.23
C PHE A 74 2.44 -3.03 -7.00
N ALA A 75 1.62 -3.52 -7.93
CA ALA A 75 0.16 -3.55 -7.81
C ALA A 75 -0.30 -4.98 -7.51
N THR A 76 -1.05 -5.20 -6.44
CA THR A 76 -1.56 -6.53 -6.09
C THR A 76 -2.58 -6.99 -7.12
N PHE A 77 -2.35 -8.17 -7.73
CA PHE A 77 -3.19 -8.70 -8.78
C PHE A 77 -3.77 -10.08 -8.42
N TYR A 78 -5.04 -10.13 -8.03
CA TYR A 78 -5.77 -11.36 -7.71
C TYR A 78 -6.27 -12.07 -8.97
N TRP A 79 -5.35 -12.59 -9.78
CA TRP A 79 -5.62 -13.08 -11.14
C TRP A 79 -6.71 -14.16 -11.23
N LYS A 80 -6.84 -15.03 -10.22
CA LYS A 80 -7.84 -16.11 -10.23
C LYS A 80 -9.28 -15.61 -10.30
N SER A 81 -9.59 -14.44 -9.74
CA SER A 81 -10.93 -13.86 -9.80
C SER A 81 -11.34 -13.52 -11.23
N PHE A 82 -10.40 -13.01 -12.03
CA PHE A 82 -10.64 -12.69 -13.44
C PHE A 82 -10.82 -13.96 -14.28
N VAL A 83 -10.02 -14.99 -14.01
CA VAL A 83 -10.15 -16.28 -14.71
C VAL A 83 -11.44 -16.99 -14.34
N ALA A 84 -11.85 -16.95 -13.06
CA ALA A 84 -13.12 -17.51 -12.62
C ALA A 84 -14.30 -16.84 -13.34
N GLU A 85 -14.28 -15.51 -13.43
CA GLU A 85 -15.31 -14.76 -14.16
C GLU A 85 -15.33 -15.11 -15.65
N ALA A 86 -14.17 -15.17 -16.30
CA ALA A 86 -14.06 -15.56 -17.70
C ALA A 86 -14.57 -16.99 -17.96
N ARG A 87 -14.34 -17.93 -17.04
CA ARG A 87 -14.87 -19.31 -17.16
C ARG A 87 -16.36 -19.39 -16.87
N ASN A 88 -16.86 -18.59 -15.93
CA ASN A 88 -18.26 -18.60 -15.52
C ASN A 88 -19.22 -18.28 -16.66
N TYR A 89 -18.83 -17.40 -17.60
CA TYR A 89 -19.67 -17.09 -18.77
C TYR A 89 -19.86 -18.29 -19.71
N TRP A 90 -18.93 -19.27 -19.71
CA TRP A 90 -19.00 -20.45 -20.58
C TRP A 90 -19.72 -21.63 -19.92
N LYS A 91 -20.11 -21.51 -18.64
CA LYS A 91 -20.84 -22.55 -17.92
C LYS A 91 -22.31 -22.57 -18.35
N ALA A 92 -22.89 -23.77 -18.44
CA ALA A 92 -24.29 -23.94 -18.80
C ALA A 92 -25.24 -23.56 -17.65
N ASP A 93 -26.50 -23.24 -17.99
CA ASP A 93 -27.55 -22.96 -17.01
C ASP A 93 -27.71 -24.14 -16.04
N GLY A 94 -27.48 -23.88 -14.75
CA GLY A 94 -27.57 -24.88 -13.68
C GLY A 94 -26.24 -25.44 -13.20
N GLU A 95 -25.11 -25.12 -13.83
CA GLU A 95 -23.79 -25.42 -13.29
C GLU A 95 -23.42 -24.46 -12.14
N SER A 96 -22.71 -24.98 -11.14
CA SER A 96 -22.18 -24.14 -10.06
C SER A 96 -21.12 -23.19 -10.62
N LEU A 97 -21.34 -21.89 -10.43
CA LEU A 97 -20.35 -20.86 -10.74
C LEU A 97 -19.13 -20.98 -9.83
N ASP A 98 -17.97 -20.58 -10.34
CA ASP A 98 -16.76 -20.44 -9.54
C ASP A 98 -16.88 -19.16 -8.70
N ASP A 99 -16.50 -19.23 -7.43
CA ASP A 99 -16.63 -18.11 -6.50
C ASP A 99 -15.67 -16.96 -6.85
N VAL A 100 -16.25 -15.78 -7.13
CA VAL A 100 -15.49 -14.52 -7.25
C VAL A 100 -15.57 -13.74 -5.96
N LYS A 101 -14.43 -13.57 -5.28
CA LYS A 101 -14.35 -12.83 -4.02
C LYS A 101 -14.47 -11.33 -4.28
N ILE A 102 -15.50 -10.72 -3.70
CA ILE A 102 -15.71 -9.27 -3.70
C ILE A 102 -15.40 -8.68 -2.33
N THR A 103 -14.99 -7.41 -2.30
CA THR A 103 -14.80 -6.67 -1.05
C THR A 103 -16.05 -5.85 -0.77
N LEU A 104 -16.69 -6.04 0.39
CA LEU A 104 -17.85 -5.24 0.77
C LEU A 104 -17.40 -3.93 1.45
N LYS A 105 -17.87 -2.79 0.93
CA LYS A 105 -17.68 -1.48 1.54
C LYS A 105 -19.01 -0.96 2.06
N LYS A 106 -19.07 -0.69 3.37
CA LYS A 106 -20.25 -0.10 4.02
C LYS A 106 -20.16 1.44 3.95
N GLY A 107 -21.08 2.05 3.22
CA GLY A 107 -21.41 3.47 3.30
C GLY A 107 -22.39 3.77 4.43
N GLN A 108 -22.79 5.04 4.56
CA GLN A 108 -23.68 5.48 5.65
C GLN A 108 -25.05 4.77 5.62
N ASN A 109 -25.61 4.54 4.43
CA ASN A 109 -26.92 3.90 4.23
C ASN A 109 -26.90 2.76 3.20
N ASN A 110 -25.75 2.41 2.63
CA ASN A 110 -25.64 1.37 1.60
C ASN A 110 -24.43 0.47 1.84
N VAL A 111 -24.50 -0.78 1.39
CA VAL A 111 -23.36 -1.69 1.28
C VAL A 111 -23.13 -1.92 -0.19
N VAL A 112 -21.93 -1.62 -0.67
CA VAL A 112 -21.57 -1.77 -2.08
C VAL A 112 -20.44 -2.79 -2.19
N GLY A 113 -20.59 -3.73 -3.11
CA GLY A 113 -19.52 -4.63 -3.51
C GLY A 113 -18.49 -3.86 -4.34
N ILE A 114 -17.22 -4.09 -4.04
CA ILE A 114 -16.10 -3.60 -4.83
C ILE A 114 -15.39 -4.83 -5.38
N SER A 115 -15.42 -4.96 -6.69
CA SER A 115 -14.77 -6.04 -7.43
C SER A 115 -13.81 -5.45 -8.46
N PRO A 116 -12.49 -5.70 -8.34
CA PRO A 116 -11.54 -5.33 -9.39
C PRO A 116 -11.86 -5.95 -10.75
N VAL A 117 -12.65 -7.04 -10.77
CA VAL A 117 -13.13 -7.69 -11.99
C VAL A 117 -14.21 -6.85 -12.65
N GLU A 118 -15.19 -6.36 -11.88
CA GLU A 118 -16.23 -5.44 -12.38
C GLU A 118 -15.62 -4.14 -12.91
N ASP A 119 -14.59 -3.61 -12.23
CA ASP A 119 -13.86 -2.40 -12.65
C ASP A 119 -13.29 -2.58 -14.08
N TYR A 120 -12.78 -3.77 -14.42
CA TYR A 120 -12.21 -4.07 -15.75
C TYR A 120 -13.29 -4.39 -16.80
N ILE A 121 -14.35 -5.12 -16.42
CA ILE A 121 -15.48 -5.45 -17.31
C ILE A 121 -16.17 -4.17 -17.78
N HIS A 122 -16.41 -3.24 -16.85
CA HIS A 122 -17.10 -1.99 -17.12
C HIS A 122 -16.14 -0.81 -17.24
N ARG A 123 -14.92 -1.07 -17.73
CA ARG A 123 -13.91 -0.04 -17.95
C ARG A 123 -14.39 1.03 -18.95
N PRO A 124 -13.82 2.25 -18.90
CA PRO A 124 -14.14 3.31 -19.86
C PRO A 124 -13.87 2.84 -21.30
N THR A 125 -14.72 3.25 -22.24
CA THR A 125 -14.57 2.87 -23.66
C THR A 125 -13.28 3.39 -24.27
N GLN A 126 -12.72 4.49 -23.75
CA GLN A 126 -11.43 5.02 -24.16
C GLN A 126 -10.25 4.10 -23.80
N LEU A 127 -10.46 3.19 -22.83
CA LEU A 127 -9.45 2.27 -22.30
C LEU A 127 -9.79 0.81 -22.66
N GLU A 128 -10.68 0.59 -23.65
CA GLU A 128 -11.15 -0.73 -24.03
C GLU A 128 -10.01 -1.61 -24.59
N ASP A 129 -9.06 -0.99 -25.29
CA ASP A 129 -7.90 -1.65 -25.90
C ASP A 129 -6.82 -2.08 -24.89
N LEU A 130 -6.91 -1.62 -23.64
CA LEU A 130 -5.94 -2.01 -22.62
C LEU A 130 -6.08 -3.50 -22.28
N SER A 131 -4.97 -4.22 -22.35
CA SER A 131 -4.88 -5.57 -21.81
C SER A 131 -5.13 -5.54 -20.30
N LEU A 132 -5.61 -6.66 -19.73
CA LEU A 132 -5.77 -6.78 -18.28
C LEU A 132 -4.45 -6.50 -17.54
N TYR A 133 -3.32 -6.90 -18.12
CA TYR A 133 -2.01 -6.62 -17.54
C TYR A 133 -1.71 -5.11 -17.49
N ASP A 134 -1.93 -4.40 -18.59
CA ASP A 134 -1.67 -2.96 -18.65
C ASP A 134 -2.67 -2.17 -17.80
N TRP A 135 -3.93 -2.60 -17.76
CA TRP A 135 -4.94 -2.06 -16.85
C TRP A 135 -4.48 -2.13 -15.39
N ILE A 136 -4.06 -3.29 -14.91
CA ILE A 136 -3.56 -3.44 -13.53
C ILE A 136 -2.27 -2.65 -13.29
N SER A 137 -1.49 -2.40 -14.33
CA SER A 137 -0.22 -1.68 -14.24
C SER A 137 -0.38 -0.15 -14.23
N LEU A 138 -1.36 0.38 -14.98
CA LEU A 138 -1.51 1.81 -15.27
C LEU A 138 -2.75 2.43 -14.63
N CYS A 139 -3.81 1.66 -14.40
CA CYS A 139 -5.09 2.19 -13.95
C CYS A 139 -5.27 2.06 -12.44
N GLU A 140 -5.89 3.07 -11.85
CA GLU A 140 -6.26 3.10 -10.44
C GLU A 140 -7.71 3.52 -10.27
N HIS A 141 -8.45 2.76 -9.47
CA HIS A 141 -9.82 3.05 -9.10
C HIS A 141 -9.84 4.13 -7.99
N VAL A 142 -10.39 5.30 -8.29
CA VAL A 142 -10.40 6.48 -7.40
C VAL A 142 -11.84 6.88 -7.06
N SER A 143 -12.10 7.17 -5.79
CA SER A 143 -13.42 7.66 -5.33
C SER A 143 -13.57 9.16 -5.49
N ASN A 144 -14.78 9.62 -5.79
CA ASN A 144 -15.13 11.03 -6.00
C ASN A 144 -15.20 11.85 -4.70
N LYS A 145 -14.85 11.24 -3.56
CA LYS A 145 -14.81 11.99 -2.30
C LYS A 145 -13.91 13.19 -2.53
N SER A 146 -14.53 14.36 -2.50
CA SER A 146 -13.86 15.64 -2.50
C SER A 146 -12.69 15.55 -1.53
N SER A 147 -11.52 16.01 -1.98
CA SER A 147 -10.42 16.35 -1.08
C SER A 147 -10.98 16.96 0.20
N PRO A 148 -10.47 16.64 1.39
CA PRO A 148 -10.84 17.39 2.57
C PRO A 148 -10.47 18.85 2.28
N THR A 149 -11.46 19.70 2.01
CA THR A 149 -11.32 21.14 2.05
C THR A 149 -10.72 21.46 3.39
N THR A 150 -9.53 22.03 3.37
CA THR A 150 -8.76 22.54 4.49
C THR A 150 -9.63 23.54 5.24
N SER A 151 -10.43 23.06 6.20
CA SER A 151 -11.11 23.90 7.16
C SER A 151 -10.04 24.43 8.10
N LYS A 152 -9.54 25.63 7.78
CA LYS A 152 -8.75 26.48 8.66
C LYS A 152 -9.43 26.53 10.04
N LYS A 153 -8.88 25.80 11.02
CA LYS A 153 -9.03 26.15 12.43
C LYS A 153 -7.86 27.05 12.79
N ASP A 154 -8.24 28.29 13.02
CA ASP A 154 -7.42 29.40 13.45
C ASP A 154 -7.04 29.20 14.93
N THR A 155 -5.78 28.86 15.19
CA THR A 155 -5.09 29.14 16.45
C THR A 155 -3.64 29.41 16.10
N GLY A 156 -3.23 30.67 16.23
CA GLY A 156 -1.92 31.17 15.83
C GLY A 156 -0.76 30.64 16.67
N ASP A 157 0.36 30.39 16.00
CA ASP A 157 1.65 31.03 16.29
C ASP A 157 2.62 30.78 15.11
N GLU A 158 3.04 31.87 14.46
CA GLU A 158 4.18 32.15 13.55
C GLU A 158 4.64 31.16 12.41
N PRO A 159 5.08 31.69 11.24
CA PRO A 159 5.19 30.93 10.00
C PRO A 159 6.58 30.32 9.76
N ILE A 160 6.63 29.02 9.52
CA ILE A 160 7.67 28.44 8.65
C ILE A 160 7.03 28.32 7.27
N LYS A 161 7.39 29.22 6.35
CA LYS A 161 7.10 29.06 4.93
C LYS A 161 7.88 27.86 4.41
N LEU A 162 7.22 26.71 4.36
CA LEU A 162 7.54 25.67 3.38
C LEU A 162 6.74 26.01 2.13
N ASP A 163 7.28 26.95 1.35
CA ASP A 163 7.00 27.05 -0.07
C ASP A 163 7.44 25.70 -0.67
N ASP A 164 6.48 24.81 -0.99
CA ASP A 164 6.57 23.71 -2.00
C ASP A 164 5.43 22.67 -1.85
N LEU A 165 4.17 23.09 -1.66
CA LEU A 165 3.02 22.16 -1.67
C LEU A 165 1.84 22.67 -2.51
N ASP A 166 2.12 23.30 -3.65
CA ASP A 166 1.06 23.74 -4.57
C ASP A 166 1.33 23.44 -6.06
N ASN A 167 2.15 22.42 -6.37
CA ASN A 167 2.51 22.08 -7.77
C ASN A 167 2.14 20.66 -8.27
N ASP A 168 1.44 19.82 -7.49
CA ASP A 168 1.20 18.40 -7.87
C ASP A 168 -0.25 18.07 -8.27
N LEU A 169 -0.99 19.05 -8.81
CA LEU A 169 -2.34 18.80 -9.35
C LEU A 169 -2.33 18.50 -10.86
N GLU A 170 -1.27 18.88 -11.59
CA GLU A 170 -1.24 18.78 -13.06
C GLU A 170 -0.67 17.44 -13.58
N ASP A 171 -0.01 16.62 -12.77
CA ASP A 171 0.68 15.39 -13.21
C ASP A 171 0.00 14.08 -12.77
N ARG A 172 -1.26 14.13 -12.30
CA ARG A 172 -1.96 12.97 -11.73
C ARG A 172 -2.58 12.00 -12.74
N GLY A 173 -2.29 12.16 -14.04
CA GLY A 173 -2.83 11.32 -15.10
C GLY A 173 -4.30 11.60 -15.43
N ASP A 174 -4.76 11.01 -16.53
CA ASP A 174 -6.09 11.26 -17.09
C ASP A 174 -7.19 10.55 -16.28
N LEU A 175 -8.33 11.22 -16.10
CA LEU A 175 -9.51 10.73 -15.37
C LEU A 175 -10.61 10.32 -16.35
N TYR A 176 -11.11 9.10 -16.20
CA TYR A 176 -12.14 8.52 -17.05
C TYR A 176 -13.30 7.98 -16.20
N ASN A 177 -14.52 8.14 -16.70
CA ASN A 177 -15.70 7.55 -16.09
C ASN A 177 -15.80 6.07 -16.46
N PHE A 178 -16.19 5.23 -15.51
CA PHE A 178 -16.60 3.86 -15.82
C PHE A 178 -17.76 3.82 -16.84
N SER A 179 -18.09 2.64 -17.37
CA SER A 179 -19.35 2.46 -18.11
C SER A 179 -20.56 2.64 -17.18
N ARG A 180 -21.71 3.02 -17.76
CA ARG A 180 -22.97 3.22 -17.02
C ARG A 180 -23.47 1.96 -16.30
N ASP A 181 -23.05 0.79 -16.78
CA ASP A 181 -23.38 -0.50 -16.18
C ASP A 181 -22.56 -0.80 -14.92
N HIS A 182 -21.53 0.00 -14.62
CA HIS A 182 -20.70 -0.20 -13.44
C HIS A 182 -21.46 0.19 -12.16
N PRO A 183 -21.46 -0.64 -11.10
CA PRO A 183 -22.15 -0.34 -9.84
C PRO A 183 -21.70 0.97 -9.17
N LEU A 184 -20.50 1.44 -9.47
CA LEU A 184 -19.91 2.65 -8.89
C LEU A 184 -19.76 3.81 -9.89
N HIS A 185 -20.39 3.74 -11.07
CA HIS A 185 -20.31 4.74 -12.14
C HIS A 185 -20.41 6.21 -11.66
N GLU A 186 -21.37 6.51 -10.78
CA GLU A 186 -21.61 7.89 -10.33
C GLU A 186 -20.63 8.36 -9.24
N SER A 187 -19.94 7.44 -8.58
CA SER A 187 -19.22 7.71 -7.33
C SER A 187 -17.71 7.51 -7.43
N HIS A 188 -17.22 6.88 -8.49
CA HIS A 188 -15.82 6.57 -8.71
C HIS A 188 -15.42 6.76 -10.17
N HIS A 189 -14.13 6.99 -10.40
CA HIS A 189 -13.51 7.15 -11.70
C HIS A 189 -12.26 6.27 -11.78
N VAL A 190 -11.79 6.08 -13.01
CA VAL A 190 -10.52 5.45 -13.32
C VAL A 190 -9.50 6.54 -13.58
N ARG A 191 -8.38 6.50 -12.86
CA ARG A 191 -7.22 7.31 -13.16
C ARG A 191 -6.23 6.46 -13.93
N MET A 192 -5.81 6.91 -15.11
CA MET A 192 -4.73 6.29 -15.87
C MET A 192 -3.43 7.05 -15.61
N SER A 193 -2.46 6.39 -15.01
CA SER A 193 -1.13 6.94 -14.79
C SER A 193 -0.30 6.91 -16.07
N PRO A 194 0.61 7.88 -16.26
CA PRO A 194 1.56 7.85 -17.38
C PRO A 194 2.53 6.67 -17.25
N ASP A 195 3.11 6.23 -18.37
CA ASP A 195 4.00 5.06 -18.43
C ASP A 195 5.21 5.12 -17.48
N LYS A 196 5.67 6.33 -17.14
CA LYS A 196 6.77 6.54 -16.16
C LYS A 196 6.43 5.97 -14.78
N ASP A 197 5.14 5.97 -14.42
CA ASP A 197 4.61 5.54 -13.12
C ASP A 197 4.00 4.14 -13.18
N LYS A 198 4.29 3.38 -14.26
CA LYS A 198 3.78 2.02 -14.46
C LYS A 198 4.16 1.11 -13.29
N LYS A 199 3.12 0.57 -12.64
CA LYS A 199 3.24 -0.40 -11.56
C LYS A 199 3.51 -1.79 -12.16
N VAL A 200 4.21 -2.64 -11.41
CA VAL A 200 4.43 -4.04 -11.78
C VAL A 200 3.36 -4.90 -11.11
N PRO A 201 2.52 -5.64 -11.87
CA PRO A 201 1.54 -6.55 -11.28
C PRO A 201 2.22 -7.65 -10.46
N ASN A 202 1.80 -7.78 -9.20
CA ASN A 202 2.19 -8.84 -8.29
C ASN A 202 1.07 -9.87 -8.22
N PHE A 203 1.25 -11.00 -8.91
CA PHE A 203 0.25 -12.05 -9.05
C PHE A 203 0.03 -12.78 -7.72
N VAL A 204 -1.19 -12.70 -7.19
CA VAL A 204 -1.64 -13.37 -5.96
C VAL A 204 -2.73 -14.39 -6.30
N GLY A 205 -2.64 -15.58 -5.71
CA GLY A 205 -3.61 -16.66 -5.94
C GLY A 205 -2.96 -18.03 -6.17
N GLY A 206 -1.64 -18.13 -6.15
CA GLY A 206 -0.88 -19.36 -6.41
C GLY A 206 -0.08 -19.25 -7.71
N MET A 207 0.51 -20.37 -8.13
CA MET A 207 1.32 -20.43 -9.34
C MET A 207 0.46 -20.24 -10.59
N LEU A 208 0.95 -19.45 -11.55
CA LEU A 208 0.35 -19.34 -12.87
C LEU A 208 0.38 -20.71 -13.59
N PRO A 209 -0.66 -21.04 -14.36
CA PRO A 209 -0.70 -22.29 -15.10
C PRO A 209 0.40 -22.33 -16.15
N ARG A 210 0.94 -23.52 -16.39
CA ARG A 210 2.02 -23.74 -17.36
C ARG A 210 1.45 -24.26 -18.68
N LYS A 211 2.02 -23.79 -19.79
CA LYS A 211 1.64 -24.26 -21.12
C LYS A 211 1.90 -25.74 -21.34
N ASP A 212 2.98 -26.25 -20.75
CA ASP A 212 3.51 -27.60 -21.00
C ASP A 212 3.02 -28.67 -20.01
N ARG A 213 2.32 -28.28 -18.93
CA ARG A 213 1.86 -29.19 -17.88
C ARG A 213 0.56 -28.71 -17.23
N GLY A 214 -0.34 -29.65 -16.93
CA GLY A 214 -1.58 -29.39 -16.21
C GLY A 214 -2.77 -29.30 -17.15
N ASP A 215 -3.79 -28.55 -16.72
CA ASP A 215 -5.03 -28.34 -17.46
C ASP A 215 -4.84 -27.29 -18.56
N ARG A 216 -4.98 -27.72 -19.82
CA ARG A 216 -4.84 -26.87 -21.00
C ARG A 216 -5.95 -25.85 -21.12
N GLU A 217 -7.18 -26.21 -20.77
CA GLU A 217 -8.32 -25.30 -20.84
C GLU A 217 -8.17 -24.19 -19.81
N TYR A 218 -7.77 -24.56 -18.59
CA TYR A 218 -7.47 -23.59 -17.55
C TYR A 218 -6.29 -22.66 -17.92
N TYR A 219 -5.24 -23.19 -18.56
CA TYR A 219 -4.16 -22.37 -19.10
C TYR A 219 -4.67 -21.36 -20.13
N CYS A 220 -5.48 -21.80 -21.10
CA CYS A 220 -6.05 -20.94 -22.14
C CYS A 220 -7.01 -19.89 -21.58
N ALA A 221 -7.74 -20.19 -20.50
CA ALA A 221 -8.59 -19.20 -19.84
C ALA A 221 -7.80 -18.15 -19.02
N SER A 222 -6.52 -18.42 -18.72
CA SER A 222 -5.68 -17.58 -17.87
C SER A 222 -4.68 -16.68 -18.62
N MET A 223 -4.48 -16.92 -19.91
CA MET A 223 -3.41 -16.33 -20.74
C MET A 223 -4.00 -15.67 -21.97
#